data_AF-A0A8I1LMQ3-F1
#
_entry.id   AF-A0A8I1LMQ3-F1
#
_cell.length_a   1.000
_cell.length_b   1.000
_cell.length_c   1.000
_cell.angle_alpha   90.00
_cell.angle_beta   90.00
_cell.angle_gamma   90.00
#
_symmetry.space_group_name_H-M   'P 1'
#
loop_
_entity.id
_entity.type
_entity.pdbx_description
1 polymer ?
#
loop_
_entity_poly.entity_id
_entity_poly.type
_entity_poly.pdbx_seq_one_letter_code
_entity_poly.pdbx_strand_id
1 'polypeptide(L)'
;MTLAFAPERIETWPLARLQPYAQNAKLHGPDQVAKIAASMAEFGWTVPCLVGDDGELIAGHGRVLAATQLGLTEAPVIVLGHLTEAQRRAYRIADNRLAESPWNEELLSAELQDLLADDYDLSLVGFTDGELDKLLAFDPDGGGEEEGGAGGSVPPVTIPEPPRNPASRTGDLWILGDHRLLCGDSTSFDDVRRLMKGERAVLFATDPPYLVDYDGSNHPTRN
;
A
#
# COMPACT_ATOMS: atom_id res chain seq x y z
N MET A 1 38.17 9.64 -9.39
CA MET A 1 37.56 8.31 -9.24
C MET A 1 36.94 7.96 -10.59
N THR A 2 37.31 6.82 -11.18
CA THR A 2 36.77 6.39 -12.48
C THR A 2 35.61 5.44 -12.24
N LEU A 3 34.48 5.64 -12.93
CA LEU A 3 33.34 4.72 -12.85
C LEU A 3 33.71 3.38 -13.48
N ALA A 4 33.18 2.29 -12.92
CA ALA A 4 33.33 0.96 -13.51
C ALA A 4 32.59 0.84 -14.85
N PHE A 5 31.52 1.61 -15.03
CA PHE A 5 30.71 1.67 -16.24
C PHE A 5 29.87 2.96 -16.25
N ALA A 6 29.65 3.51 -17.44
CA ALA A 6 28.65 4.54 -17.71
C ALA A 6 28.01 4.22 -19.08
N PRO A 7 26.68 4.11 -19.18
CA PRO A 7 26.03 3.75 -20.43
C PRO A 7 26.13 4.88 -21.45
N GLU A 8 26.49 4.56 -22.69
CA GLU A 8 26.54 5.53 -23.80
C GLU A 8 25.14 5.80 -24.40
N ARG A 9 24.21 4.85 -24.27
CA ARG A 9 22.84 4.95 -24.78
C ARG A 9 21.87 4.11 -23.95
N ILE A 10 20.59 4.47 -24.05
CA ILE A 10 19.45 3.62 -23.69
C ILE A 10 18.99 2.94 -24.99
N GLU A 11 18.71 1.64 -24.91
CA GLU A 11 18.17 0.86 -26.04
C GLU A 11 16.68 0.60 -25.83
N THR A 12 15.94 0.32 -26.91
CA THR A 12 14.53 -0.08 -26.84
C THR A 12 14.40 -1.53 -27.26
N TRP A 13 13.97 -2.40 -26.36
CA TRP A 13 13.87 -3.84 -26.60
C TRP A 13 12.41 -4.31 -26.47
N PRO A 14 11.98 -5.31 -27.28
CA PRO A 14 10.67 -5.95 -27.09
C PRO A 14 10.57 -6.60 -25.71
N LEU A 15 9.44 -6.46 -25.03
CA LEU A 15 9.21 -7.10 -23.72
C LEU A 15 9.39 -8.63 -23.80
N ALA A 16 9.00 -9.24 -24.92
CA ALA A 16 9.16 -10.68 -25.16
C ALA A 16 10.62 -11.16 -25.14
N ARG A 17 11.60 -10.26 -25.31
CA ARG A 17 13.02 -10.58 -25.20
C ARG A 17 13.51 -10.60 -23.76
N LEU A 18 12.79 -9.94 -22.84
CA LEU A 18 13.20 -9.76 -21.46
C LEU A 18 12.87 -11.02 -20.65
N GLN A 19 13.92 -11.65 -20.12
CA GLN A 19 13.78 -12.87 -19.35
C GLN A 19 13.79 -12.54 -17.86
N PRO A 20 12.69 -12.81 -17.13
CA PRO A 20 12.66 -12.58 -15.69
C PRO A 20 13.65 -13.50 -14.97
N TYR A 21 14.41 -12.92 -14.04
CA TYR A 21 15.29 -13.71 -13.18
C TYR A 21 14.50 -14.64 -12.26
N ALA A 22 14.74 -15.95 -12.38
CA ALA A 22 13.96 -16.99 -11.69
C ALA A 22 14.07 -16.96 -10.15
N GLN A 23 15.17 -16.42 -9.61
CA GLN A 23 15.40 -16.34 -8.16
C GLN A 23 15.27 -14.91 -7.63
N ASN A 24 14.39 -14.09 -8.23
CA ASN A 24 14.16 -12.74 -7.75
C ASN A 24 13.53 -12.78 -6.33
N ALA A 25 14.25 -12.25 -5.34
CA ALA A 25 13.80 -12.20 -3.96
C ALA A 25 12.69 -11.16 -3.73
N LYS A 26 12.57 -10.16 -4.62
CA LYS A 26 11.53 -9.13 -4.54
C LYS A 26 10.27 -9.61 -5.20
N LEU A 27 9.23 -9.85 -4.39
CA LEU A 27 7.91 -10.20 -4.87
C LEU A 27 7.16 -8.95 -5.31
N HIS A 28 6.51 -9.03 -6.46
CA HIS A 28 5.63 -7.97 -6.98
C HIS A 28 4.20 -8.48 -6.94
N GLY A 29 3.50 -8.19 -5.85
CA GLY A 29 2.08 -8.50 -5.71
C GLY A 29 1.21 -7.69 -6.70
N PRO A 30 -0.01 -8.15 -7.00
CA PRO A 30 -0.90 -7.48 -7.96
C PRO A 30 -1.10 -5.99 -7.67
N ASP A 31 -1.30 -5.62 -6.40
CA ASP A 31 -1.52 -4.23 -5.99
C ASP A 31 -0.29 -3.34 -6.24
N GLN A 32 0.91 -3.87 -5.97
CA GLN A 32 2.14 -3.15 -6.26
C GLN A 32 2.34 -2.96 -7.77
N VAL A 33 2.05 -3.99 -8.58
CA VAL A 33 2.12 -3.88 -10.04
C VAL A 33 1.12 -2.85 -10.55
N ALA A 34 -0.10 -2.82 -10.01
CA ALA A 34 -1.12 -1.84 -10.36
C ALA A 34 -0.69 -0.41 -10.04
N LYS A 35 -0.10 -0.17 -8.86
CA LYS A 35 0.46 1.14 -8.50
C LYS A 35 1.58 1.58 -9.46
N ILE A 36 2.50 0.67 -9.81
CA ILE A 36 3.56 0.95 -10.78
C ILE A 36 2.96 1.24 -12.17
N ALA A 37 1.91 0.52 -12.57
CA ALA A 37 1.22 0.75 -13.84
C ALA A 37 0.51 2.12 -13.88
N ALA A 38 -0.17 2.52 -12.80
CA ALA A 38 -0.79 3.84 -12.69
C ALA A 38 0.27 4.95 -12.79
N SER A 39 1.36 4.83 -12.03
CA SER A 39 2.49 5.76 -12.09
C SER A 39 3.11 5.82 -13.49
N MET A 40 3.30 4.68 -14.16
CA MET A 40 3.82 4.63 -15.53
C MET A 40 2.86 5.24 -16.55
N ALA A 41 1.54 5.10 -16.37
CA ALA A 41 0.55 5.71 -17.25
C ALA A 41 0.54 7.24 -17.13
N GLU A 42 0.71 7.77 -15.91
CA GLU A 42 0.75 9.21 -15.64
C GLU A 42 2.08 9.85 -16.05
N PHE A 43 3.20 9.32 -15.56
CA PHE A 43 4.51 9.95 -15.69
C PHE A 43 5.36 9.38 -16.83
N GLY A 44 4.90 8.32 -17.49
CA GLY A 44 5.64 7.60 -18.51
C GLY A 44 6.72 6.65 -17.94
N TRP A 45 7.49 6.05 -18.84
CA TRP A 45 8.59 5.16 -18.46
C TRP A 45 9.87 5.95 -18.16
N THR A 46 10.06 6.34 -16.90
CA THR A 46 11.15 7.23 -16.49
C THR A 46 12.47 6.53 -16.16
N VAL A 47 12.43 5.24 -15.80
CA VAL A 47 13.63 4.47 -15.38
C VAL A 47 13.82 3.21 -16.24
N PRO A 48 14.87 3.12 -17.08
CA PRO A 48 15.09 1.96 -17.94
C PRO A 48 15.32 0.67 -17.13
N CYS A 49 14.97 -0.47 -17.71
CA CYS A 49 15.33 -1.77 -17.16
C CYS A 49 16.83 -2.01 -17.29
N LEU A 50 17.41 -2.72 -16.33
CA LEU A 50 18.80 -3.14 -16.40
C LEU A 50 18.83 -4.61 -16.79
N VAL A 51 19.56 -4.95 -17.86
CA VAL A 51 19.55 -6.30 -18.44
C VAL A 51 20.97 -6.81 -18.67
N GLY A 52 21.13 -8.12 -18.61
CA GLY A 52 22.28 -8.80 -19.21
C GLY A 52 22.25 -8.70 -20.74
N ASP A 53 23.39 -8.97 -21.36
CA ASP A 53 23.52 -9.12 -22.82
C ASP A 53 22.66 -10.27 -23.39
N ASP A 54 22.46 -11.31 -22.58
CA ASP A 54 21.55 -12.44 -22.80
C ASP A 54 20.05 -12.10 -22.64
N GLY A 55 19.72 -10.89 -22.17
CA GLY A 55 18.35 -10.43 -21.93
C GLY A 55 17.77 -10.85 -20.58
N GLU A 56 18.56 -11.40 -19.68
CA GLU A 56 18.12 -11.62 -18.31
C GLU A 56 17.94 -10.28 -17.58
N LEU A 57 16.77 -10.09 -16.94
CA LEU A 57 16.50 -8.91 -16.12
C LEU A 57 17.38 -8.90 -14.88
N ILE A 58 18.15 -7.83 -14.74
CA ILE A 58 18.92 -7.51 -13.55
C ILE A 58 18.09 -6.62 -12.64
N ALA A 59 17.43 -5.58 -13.17
CA ALA A 59 16.51 -4.73 -12.40
C ALA A 59 15.34 -4.23 -13.26
N GLY A 60 14.20 -3.97 -12.61
CA GLY A 60 13.00 -3.44 -13.27
C GLY A 60 11.90 -4.47 -13.55
N HIS A 61 11.87 -5.61 -12.85
CA HIS A 61 10.83 -6.63 -13.00
C HIS A 61 9.41 -6.08 -12.82
N GLY A 62 9.17 -5.29 -11.76
CA GLY A 62 7.87 -4.63 -11.54
C GLY A 62 7.44 -3.71 -12.68
N ARG A 63 8.39 -3.00 -13.32
CA ARG A 63 8.12 -2.14 -14.49
C ARG A 63 7.73 -2.96 -15.72
N VAL A 64 8.37 -4.10 -15.96
CA VAL A 64 8.00 -5.02 -17.06
C VAL A 64 6.60 -5.60 -16.85
N LEU A 65 6.26 -5.98 -15.61
CA LEU A 65 4.92 -6.46 -15.27
C LEU A 65 3.86 -5.36 -15.50
N ALA A 66 4.13 -4.15 -15.00
CA ALA A 66 3.26 -3.00 -15.19
C ALA A 66 3.07 -2.63 -16.68
N ALA A 67 4.16 -2.61 -17.44
CA ALA A 67 4.11 -2.36 -18.88
C ALA A 67 3.29 -3.41 -19.64
N THR A 68 3.40 -4.68 -19.24
CA THR A 68 2.59 -5.76 -19.78
C THR A 68 1.11 -5.55 -19.46
N GLN A 69 0.78 -5.14 -18.23
CA GLN A 69 -0.59 -4.81 -17.82
C GLN A 69 -1.16 -3.62 -18.61
N LEU A 70 -0.32 -2.64 -18.96
CA LEU A 70 -0.70 -1.50 -19.81
C LEU A 70 -0.76 -1.82 -21.31
N GLY A 71 -0.40 -3.04 -21.73
CA GLY A 71 -0.40 -3.46 -23.13
C GLY A 71 0.77 -2.90 -23.95
N LEU A 72 1.84 -2.42 -23.31
CA LEU A 72 3.06 -2.00 -23.99
C LEU A 72 3.82 -3.21 -24.52
N THR A 73 4.54 -3.03 -25.63
CA THR A 73 5.29 -4.11 -26.29
C THR A 73 6.80 -3.97 -26.19
N GLU A 74 7.29 -2.81 -25.78
CA GLU A 74 8.72 -2.48 -25.72
C GLU A 74 9.08 -1.81 -24.39
N ALA A 75 10.33 -1.97 -23.97
CA ALA A 75 10.90 -1.31 -22.80
C ALA A 75 12.21 -0.60 -23.15
N PRO A 76 12.48 0.57 -22.55
CA PRO A 76 13.81 1.15 -22.52
C PRO A 76 14.71 0.32 -21.60
N VAL A 77 15.91 -0.02 -22.06
CA VAL A 77 16.87 -0.86 -21.36
C VAL A 77 18.29 -0.26 -21.38
N ILE A 78 19.06 -0.57 -20.35
CA ILE A 78 20.51 -0.41 -20.30
C ILE A 78 21.14 -1.78 -20.17
N VAL A 79 22.02 -2.12 -21.11
CA VAL A 79 22.70 -3.42 -21.15
C VAL A 79 23.96 -3.39 -20.29
N LEU A 80 23.99 -4.23 -19.26
CA LEU A 80 25.11 -4.38 -18.32
C LEU A 80 25.98 -5.60 -18.69
N GLY A 81 26.37 -5.71 -19.97
CA GLY A 81 27.15 -6.84 -20.49
C GLY A 81 28.55 -7.00 -19.86
N HIS A 82 29.05 -5.97 -19.17
CA HIS A 82 30.32 -6.02 -18.46
C HIS A 82 30.23 -6.77 -17.11
N LEU A 83 29.02 -7.04 -16.61
CA LEU A 83 28.84 -7.74 -15.34
C LEU A 83 28.88 -9.25 -15.54
N THR A 84 29.74 -9.91 -14.77
CA THR A 84 29.70 -11.36 -14.57
C THR A 84 28.41 -11.77 -13.86
N GLU A 85 28.04 -13.04 -13.98
CA GLU A 85 26.84 -13.59 -13.35
C GLU A 85 26.82 -13.39 -11.81
N ALA A 86 27.97 -13.51 -11.15
CA ALA A 86 28.08 -13.21 -9.71
C ALA A 86 27.84 -11.72 -9.41
N GLN A 87 28.34 -10.81 -10.26
CA GLN A 87 28.10 -9.37 -10.11
C GLN A 87 26.64 -9.00 -10.38
N ARG A 88 25.96 -9.65 -11.34
CA ARG A 88 24.51 -9.45 -11.59
C ARG A 88 23.69 -9.81 -10.35
N ARG A 89 23.98 -10.95 -9.71
CA ARG A 89 23.32 -11.35 -8.46
C ARG A 89 23.61 -10.38 -7.31
N ALA A 90 24.87 -9.97 -7.13
CA ALA A 90 25.23 -9.00 -6.10
C ALA A 90 24.54 -7.65 -6.33
N TYR A 91 24.47 -7.21 -7.59
CA TYR A 91 23.82 -5.96 -7.97
C TYR A 91 22.32 -5.99 -7.71
N ARG A 92 21.62 -7.10 -8.01
CA ARG A 92 20.19 -7.27 -7.65
C ARG A 92 19.91 -7.03 -6.17
N ILE A 93 20.78 -7.53 -5.30
CA ILE A 93 20.66 -7.36 -3.85
C ILE A 93 20.95 -5.90 -3.48
N ALA A 94 22.04 -5.35 -4.02
CA ALA A 94 22.45 -3.98 -3.75
C ALA A 94 21.40 -2.97 -4.21
N ASP A 95 20.88 -3.07 -5.43
CA ASP A 95 19.85 -2.18 -5.99
C ASP A 95 18.59 -2.15 -5.12
N ASN A 96 18.09 -3.32 -4.72
CA ASN A 96 16.93 -3.42 -3.84
C ASN A 96 17.17 -2.81 -2.46
N ARG A 97 18.34 -3.08 -1.86
CA ARG A 97 18.65 -2.61 -0.50
C ARG A 97 19.01 -1.12 -0.47
N LEU A 98 19.69 -0.62 -1.49
CA LEU A 98 20.10 0.78 -1.58
C LEU A 98 18.96 1.71 -2.01
N ALA A 99 17.96 1.18 -2.72
CA ALA A 99 16.72 1.90 -3.00
C ALA A 99 15.85 2.09 -1.74
N GLU A 100 16.05 1.28 -0.70
CA GLU A 100 15.39 1.48 0.60
C GLU A 100 16.17 2.55 1.38
N SER A 101 15.52 3.68 1.65
CA SER A 101 16.04 4.73 2.53
C SER A 101 14.90 5.24 3.42
N PRO A 102 15.19 5.67 4.66
CA PRO A 102 14.17 6.25 5.50
C PRO A 102 13.68 7.57 4.90
N TRP A 103 12.40 7.84 5.09
CA TRP A 103 11.83 9.15 4.77
C TRP A 103 12.16 10.15 5.88
N ASN A 104 12.36 11.41 5.49
CA ASN A 104 12.17 12.50 6.44
C ASN A 104 10.68 12.82 6.43
N GLU A 105 9.98 12.40 7.48
CA GLU A 105 8.51 12.49 7.56
C GLU A 105 8.01 13.94 7.55
N GLU A 106 8.75 14.87 8.14
CA GLU A 106 8.41 16.30 8.13
C GLU A 106 8.43 16.87 6.71
N LEU A 107 9.51 16.65 5.98
CA LEU A 107 9.64 17.12 4.60
C LEU A 107 8.65 16.41 3.65
N LEU A 108 8.43 15.11 3.88
CA LEU A 108 7.48 14.33 3.07
C LEU A 108 6.04 14.79 3.31
N SER A 109 5.66 15.03 4.57
CA SER A 109 4.33 15.54 4.93
C SER A 109 4.07 16.90 4.29
N ALA A 110 5.02 17.82 4.40
CA ALA A 110 4.92 19.15 3.78
C ALA A 110 4.71 19.06 2.26
N GLU A 111 5.50 18.23 1.56
CA GLU A 111 5.35 18.03 0.11
C GLU A 111 3.98 17.44 -0.25
N LEU A 112 3.47 16.47 0.53
CA LEU A 112 2.16 15.87 0.30
C LEU A 112 1.01 16.87 0.53
N GLN A 113 1.14 17.76 1.51
CA GLN A 113 0.18 18.84 1.76
C GLN A 113 0.18 19.87 0.63
N ASP A 114 1.35 20.23 0.11
CA ASP A 114 1.48 21.14 -1.04
C ASP A 114 0.84 20.53 -2.29
N LEU A 115 1.10 19.24 -2.58
CA LEU A 115 0.45 18.52 -3.67
C LEU A 115 -1.08 18.47 -3.52
N LEU A 116 -1.59 18.27 -2.30
CA LEU A 116 -3.02 18.29 -2.03
C LEU A 116 -3.62 19.70 -2.26
N ALA A 117 -2.90 20.75 -1.88
CA ALA A 117 -3.31 22.14 -2.10
C ALA A 117 -3.34 22.52 -3.59
N ASP A 118 -2.51 21.86 -4.41
CA ASP A 118 -2.49 21.97 -5.87
C ASP A 118 -3.56 21.09 -6.56
N ASP A 119 -4.52 20.54 -5.80
CA ASP A 119 -5.57 19.61 -6.27
C ASP A 119 -5.00 18.36 -6.98
N TYR A 120 -3.79 17.91 -6.60
CA TYR A 120 -3.16 16.72 -7.18
C TYR A 120 -3.73 15.41 -6.63
N ASP A 121 -3.84 14.39 -7.48
CA ASP A 121 -4.29 13.05 -7.06
C ASP A 121 -3.18 12.27 -6.35
N LEU A 122 -3.21 12.29 -5.02
CA LEU A 122 -2.25 11.57 -4.17
C LEU A 122 -2.35 10.04 -4.28
N SER A 123 -3.40 9.47 -4.88
CA SER A 123 -3.46 8.01 -5.10
C SER A 123 -2.32 7.51 -6.02
N LEU A 124 -1.72 8.41 -6.80
CA LEU A 124 -0.65 8.12 -7.75
C LEU A 124 0.76 8.14 -7.14
N VAL A 125 0.94 8.65 -5.91
CA VAL A 125 2.27 8.75 -5.29
C VAL A 125 2.77 7.42 -4.70
N GLY A 126 1.91 6.41 -4.66
CA GLY A 126 2.28 5.03 -4.34
C GLY A 126 2.05 4.61 -2.88
N PHE A 127 1.66 5.53 -2.01
CA PHE A 127 1.18 5.22 -0.66
C PHE A 127 -0.22 4.62 -0.69
N THR A 128 -0.58 3.88 0.36
CA THR A 128 -1.97 3.50 0.64
C THR A 128 -2.72 4.65 1.29
N ASP A 129 -4.05 4.65 1.23
CA ASP A 129 -4.87 5.70 1.84
C ASP A 129 -4.54 5.88 3.34
N GLY A 130 -4.36 4.77 4.07
CA GLY A 130 -3.99 4.82 5.49
C GLY A 130 -2.56 5.31 5.76
N GLU A 131 -1.62 5.15 4.81
CA GLU A 131 -0.28 5.76 4.92
C GLU A 131 -0.34 7.26 4.64
N LEU A 132 -1.13 7.68 3.64
CA LEU A 132 -1.36 9.09 3.33
C LEU A 132 -2.01 9.82 4.49
N ASP A 133 -3.05 9.24 5.10
CA ASP A 133 -3.72 9.83 6.26
C ASP A 133 -2.75 10.08 7.42
N LYS A 134 -1.83 9.13 7.68
CA LYS A 134 -0.79 9.28 8.72
C LYS A 134 0.23 10.36 8.37
N LEU A 135 0.71 10.40 7.13
CA LEU A 135 1.69 11.37 6.67
C LEU A 135 1.11 12.79 6.63
N LEU A 136 -0.13 12.96 6.20
CA LEU A 136 -0.81 14.25 6.18
C LEU A 136 -1.16 14.76 7.59
N ALA A 137 -1.31 13.84 8.56
CA ALA A 137 -1.54 14.13 9.97
C ALA A 137 -0.27 14.47 10.78
N PHE A 138 0.91 14.41 10.17
CA PHE A 138 2.19 14.64 10.86
C PHE A 138 2.31 16.07 11.40
N ASP A 139 2.60 16.22 12.71
CA ASP A 139 2.83 17.49 13.40
C ASP A 139 4.25 17.51 14.02
N PRO A 140 5.20 18.31 13.49
CA PRO A 140 6.58 18.35 13.98
C PRO A 140 6.74 18.96 15.38
N ASP A 141 5.78 19.76 15.85
CA ASP A 141 5.80 20.41 17.17
C ASP A 141 5.00 19.63 18.23
N GLY A 142 4.32 18.56 17.82
CA GLY A 142 3.67 17.60 18.70
C GLY A 142 4.70 16.73 19.41
N GLY A 143 5.02 17.08 20.67
CA GLY A 143 5.88 16.28 21.52
C GLY A 143 5.48 14.81 21.46
N GLY A 144 6.44 13.95 21.12
CA GLY A 144 6.24 12.51 21.01
C GLY A 144 5.58 11.96 22.26
N GLU A 145 4.29 11.69 22.15
CA GLU A 145 3.68 10.64 22.93
C GLU A 145 3.90 9.38 22.12
N GLU A 146 4.64 8.43 22.71
CA GLU A 146 4.53 7.02 22.36
C GLU A 146 3.07 6.60 22.63
N GLU A 147 2.14 7.01 21.76
CA GLU A 147 0.79 6.50 21.74
C GLU A 147 0.79 5.25 20.87
N GLY A 148 0.97 4.12 21.55
CA GLY A 148 0.28 2.92 21.11
C GLY A 148 -1.22 3.22 21.08
N GLY A 149 -1.77 3.37 19.88
CA GLY A 149 -3.21 3.32 19.65
C GLY A 149 -3.81 4.56 19.00
N ALA A 150 -4.28 4.35 17.77
CA ALA A 150 -5.42 5.01 17.14
C ALA A 150 -5.35 6.53 16.87
N GLY A 151 -5.31 6.87 15.58
CA GLY A 151 -5.99 8.07 15.08
C GLY A 151 -5.15 8.89 14.12
N GLY A 152 -5.30 8.63 12.81
CA GLY A 152 -5.06 9.69 11.83
C GLY A 152 -5.90 10.91 12.20
N SER A 153 -5.35 12.10 12.01
CA SER A 153 -6.05 13.36 12.26
C SER A 153 -7.19 13.52 11.25
N VAL A 154 -8.29 12.83 11.52
CA VAL A 154 -9.59 13.41 11.23
C VAL A 154 -9.56 14.78 11.93
N PRO A 155 -9.83 15.91 11.24
CA PRO A 155 -9.90 17.23 11.89
C PRO A 155 -10.68 17.05 13.18
N PRO A 156 -10.18 17.53 14.33
CA PRO A 156 -10.56 17.05 15.65
C PRO A 156 -12.03 16.80 15.60
N VAL A 157 -12.41 15.51 15.56
CA VAL A 157 -13.83 15.19 15.54
C VAL A 157 -14.26 15.81 16.85
N THR A 158 -14.97 16.92 16.77
CA THR A 158 -15.72 17.42 17.91
C THR A 158 -16.68 16.29 18.13
N ILE A 159 -16.28 15.33 18.96
CA ILE A 159 -17.12 14.23 19.41
C ILE A 159 -18.25 15.00 20.06
N PRO A 160 -19.41 15.11 19.40
CA PRO A 160 -20.49 15.87 19.99
C PRO A 160 -20.73 15.17 21.32
N GLU A 161 -20.84 15.95 22.40
CA GLU A 161 -21.26 15.36 23.67
C GLU A 161 -22.45 14.46 23.37
N PRO A 162 -22.43 13.19 23.83
CA PRO A 162 -23.50 12.25 23.53
C PRO A 162 -24.83 12.97 23.76
N PRO A 163 -25.72 13.00 22.75
CA PRO A 163 -26.93 13.79 22.84
C PRO A 163 -27.67 13.37 24.09
N ARG A 164 -28.10 14.34 24.91
CA ARG A 164 -28.84 14.07 26.16
C ARG A 164 -30.00 13.10 25.96
N ASN A 165 -30.57 13.10 24.75
CA ASN A 165 -31.53 12.11 24.28
C ASN A 165 -31.00 11.45 23.00
N PRO A 166 -30.37 10.28 23.07
CA PRO A 166 -29.94 9.55 21.87
C PRO A 166 -31.16 9.07 21.08
N ALA A 167 -31.08 9.20 19.76
CA ALA A 167 -32.12 8.72 18.85
C ALA A 167 -32.22 7.18 18.87
N SER A 168 -31.09 6.50 19.07
CA SER A 168 -31.01 5.05 19.24
C SER A 168 -30.90 4.70 20.72
N ARG A 169 -31.74 3.79 21.17
CA ARG A 169 -31.76 3.25 22.53
C ARG A 169 -31.58 1.74 22.50
N THR A 170 -31.07 1.19 23.59
CA THR A 170 -30.98 -0.26 23.75
C THR A 170 -32.34 -0.91 23.50
N GLY A 171 -32.36 -1.93 22.66
CA GLY A 171 -33.55 -2.62 22.20
C GLY A 171 -34.15 -2.05 20.91
N ASP A 172 -33.65 -0.94 20.36
CA ASP A 172 -34.12 -0.41 19.08
C ASP A 172 -33.64 -1.27 17.91
N LEU A 173 -34.60 -1.70 17.09
CA LEU A 173 -34.34 -2.47 15.88
C LEU A 173 -34.68 -1.61 14.65
N TRP A 174 -33.64 -1.27 13.90
CA TRP A 174 -33.71 -0.52 12.67
C TRP A 174 -33.81 -1.47 11.47
N ILE A 175 -34.70 -1.14 10.52
CA ILE A 175 -34.90 -1.89 9.28
C ILE A 175 -34.38 -1.02 8.13
N LEU A 176 -33.34 -1.50 7.45
CA LEU A 176 -32.57 -0.80 6.42
C LEU A 176 -32.71 -1.55 5.10
N GLY A 177 -33.92 -1.54 4.52
CA GLY A 177 -34.26 -2.40 3.39
C GLY A 177 -34.28 -3.87 3.81
N ASP A 178 -33.47 -4.70 3.15
CA ASP A 178 -33.31 -6.12 3.49
C ASP A 178 -32.41 -6.34 4.74
N HIS A 179 -31.74 -5.29 5.22
CA HIS A 179 -30.83 -5.37 6.36
C HIS A 179 -31.52 -4.98 7.67
N ARG A 180 -31.02 -5.54 8.79
CA ARG A 180 -31.52 -5.27 10.14
C ARG A 180 -30.34 -4.85 11.03
N LEU A 181 -30.54 -3.83 11.85
CA LEU A 181 -29.55 -3.34 12.82
C LEU A 181 -30.21 -3.22 14.19
N LEU A 182 -29.67 -3.91 15.20
CA LEU A 182 -30.16 -3.87 16.57
C LEU A 182 -29.16 -3.12 17.46
N CYS A 183 -29.61 -2.11 18.17
CA CYS A 183 -28.85 -1.53 19.29
C CYS A 183 -29.05 -2.44 20.51
N GLY A 184 -28.16 -3.40 20.72
CA GLY A 184 -28.28 -4.41 21.77
C GLY A 184 -26.93 -5.00 22.17
N ASP A 185 -26.96 -6.02 23.03
CA ASP A 185 -25.77 -6.73 23.48
C ASP A 185 -25.49 -7.94 22.58
N SER A 186 -24.34 -7.94 21.92
CA SER A 186 -23.92 -9.05 21.04
C SER A 186 -23.58 -10.33 21.79
N THR A 187 -23.42 -10.27 23.12
CA THR A 187 -23.28 -11.43 24.01
C THR A 187 -24.63 -11.98 24.47
N SER A 188 -25.73 -11.22 24.28
CA SER A 188 -27.08 -11.63 24.66
C SER A 188 -27.71 -12.51 23.59
N PHE A 189 -28.04 -13.74 23.99
CA PHE A 189 -28.75 -14.69 23.13
C PHE A 189 -30.09 -14.13 22.61
N ASP A 190 -30.82 -13.41 23.46
CA ASP A 190 -32.15 -12.88 23.11
C ASP A 190 -32.06 -11.75 22.08
N ASP A 191 -31.05 -10.89 22.19
CA ASP A 191 -30.81 -9.79 21.24
C ASP A 191 -30.39 -10.34 19.87
N VAL A 192 -29.42 -11.27 19.85
CA VAL A 192 -29.00 -11.93 18.60
C VAL A 192 -30.17 -12.65 17.95
N ARG A 193 -30.97 -13.41 18.71
CA ARG A 193 -32.15 -14.11 18.19
C ARG A 193 -33.16 -13.14 17.59
N ARG A 194 -33.39 -12.00 18.24
CA ARG A 194 -34.30 -10.95 17.76
C ARG A 194 -33.79 -10.30 16.47
N LEU A 195 -32.48 -10.02 16.38
CA LEU A 195 -31.81 -9.49 15.19
C LEU A 195 -31.87 -10.46 14.00
N MET A 196 -31.80 -11.76 14.27
CA MET A 196 -31.79 -12.80 13.23
C MET A 196 -33.17 -13.17 12.68
N LYS A 197 -34.28 -12.76 13.31
CA LYS A 197 -35.68 -13.05 12.86
C LYS A 197 -36.00 -14.55 12.67
N GLY A 198 -35.25 -15.44 13.30
CA GLY A 198 -35.38 -16.89 13.08
C GLY A 198 -34.58 -17.42 11.89
N GLU A 199 -33.85 -16.57 11.17
CA GLU A 199 -32.88 -16.98 10.16
C GLU A 199 -31.50 -17.28 10.78
N ARG A 200 -30.60 -17.86 9.97
CA ARG A 200 -29.23 -18.19 10.39
C ARG A 200 -28.25 -17.51 9.45
N ALA A 201 -27.22 -16.91 10.04
CA ALA A 201 -26.14 -16.30 9.29
C ALA A 201 -25.33 -17.39 8.59
N VAL A 202 -25.02 -17.20 7.30
CA VAL A 202 -24.13 -18.10 6.55
C VAL A 202 -22.67 -17.87 6.96
N LEU A 203 -22.35 -16.63 7.33
CA LEU A 203 -21.06 -16.19 7.84
C LEU A 203 -21.31 -15.31 9.06
N PHE A 204 -20.54 -15.53 10.13
CA PHE A 204 -20.58 -14.72 11.34
C PHE A 204 -19.19 -14.14 11.57
N ALA A 205 -19.08 -12.83 11.36
CA ALA A 205 -17.86 -12.07 11.67
C ALA A 205 -18.11 -11.32 12.97
N THR A 206 -17.30 -11.60 13.98
CA THR A 206 -17.33 -10.88 15.25
C THR A 206 -15.94 -10.53 15.67
N ASP A 207 -15.83 -9.36 16.28
CA ASP A 207 -14.60 -8.95 16.92
C ASP A 207 -14.89 -8.29 18.29
N PRO A 208 -15.01 -9.10 19.35
CA PRO A 208 -15.12 -8.60 20.71
C PRO A 208 -13.71 -8.43 21.36
N PRO A 209 -13.44 -7.37 22.14
CA PRO A 209 -14.28 -6.20 22.38
C PRO A 209 -13.94 -4.99 21.48
N TYR A 210 -12.73 -4.85 20.94
CA TYR A 210 -12.37 -3.77 20.01
C TYR A 210 -11.12 -4.13 19.19
N LEU A 211 -11.26 -4.15 17.86
CA LEU A 211 -10.20 -4.35 16.85
C LEU A 211 -9.25 -3.15 16.78
N VAL A 212 -8.68 -2.69 17.90
CA VAL A 212 -7.91 -1.43 17.86
C VAL A 212 -6.54 -1.58 17.19
N ASP A 213 -6.06 -2.79 16.85
CA ASP A 213 -4.71 -2.95 16.29
C ASP A 213 -4.45 -4.27 15.52
N TYR A 214 -5.35 -4.65 14.59
CA TYR A 214 -5.15 -5.85 13.75
C TYR A 214 -4.50 -5.48 12.41
N ASP A 215 -3.19 -5.68 12.28
CA ASP A 215 -2.42 -5.41 11.05
C ASP A 215 -1.87 -6.67 10.36
N GLY A 216 -2.41 -7.85 10.68
CA GLY A 216 -1.93 -9.13 10.13
C GLY A 216 -0.60 -9.63 10.70
N SER A 217 0.08 -8.85 11.54
CA SER A 217 1.30 -9.24 12.26
C SER A 217 1.05 -9.52 13.75
N ASN A 218 -0.03 -8.98 14.31
CA ASN A 218 -0.48 -9.22 15.68
C ASN A 218 -1.40 -10.45 15.79
N HIS A 219 -0.82 -11.62 16.05
CA HIS A 219 -1.58 -12.81 16.48
C HIS A 219 -1.44 -13.02 17.99
N PRO A 220 -2.54 -13.19 18.75
CA PRO A 220 -2.43 -13.59 20.14
C PRO A 220 -1.81 -14.99 20.20
N THR A 221 -0.74 -15.15 20.98
CA THR A 221 -0.10 -16.44 21.20
C THR A 221 -1.09 -17.39 21.85
N ARG A 222 -1.22 -18.61 21.30
CA ARG A 222 -2.03 -19.68 21.89
C ARG A 222 -1.63 -19.90 23.35
N ASN A 223 -2.57 -19.68 24.26
CA ASN A 223 -2.53 -20.26 25.61
C ASN A 223 -2.76 -21.78 25.54
#